data_AF-Q4JCR9-F1
#
_entry.id   AF-Q4JCR9-F1
#
_cell.length_a   1.000
_cell.length_b   1.000
_cell.length_c   1.000
_cell.angle_alpha   90.00
_cell.angle_beta   90.00
_cell.angle_gamma   90.00
#
_symmetry.space_group_name_H-M   'P 1'
#
loop_
_entity.id
_entity.type
_entity.pdbx_description
1 polymer ?
#
loop_
_entity_poly.entity_id
_entity_poly.type
_entity_poly.pdbx_seq_one_letter_code
_entity_poly.pdbx_strand_id
1 'polypeptide(L)'
;GDYNRFISTHNPQCIHNQPSRTVIVSPPVCGNKILEQGEDCDCGSPANCQDRCYNAATCKLTPGSQCNYGECCDQCRFKKAGTVCRIARGDWNDDYCTGKSSDCPWNH
;
A
#
# COMPACT_ATOMS: atom_id res chain seq x y z
N GLY A 1 5.66 -15.31 23.08
CA GLY A 1 6.53 -16.29 22.40
C GLY A 1 7.84 -15.63 22.03
N ASP A 2 8.93 -16.41 21.94
CA ASP A 2 10.29 -15.90 21.73
C ASP A 2 10.46 -15.06 20.46
N TYR A 3 9.69 -15.32 19.40
CA TYR A 3 9.72 -14.53 18.16
C TYR A 3 9.34 -13.05 18.36
N ASN A 4 8.16 -12.77 18.92
CA ASN A 4 7.72 -11.38 19.16
C ASN A 4 8.69 -10.65 20.09
N ARG A 5 9.23 -11.37 21.09
CA ARG A 5 10.26 -10.83 21.99
C ARG A 5 11.49 -10.42 21.17
N PHE A 6 12.03 -11.31 20.35
CA PHE A 6 13.21 -11.04 19.51
C PHE A 6 13.03 -9.83 18.57
N ILE A 7 11.91 -9.75 17.85
CA ILE A 7 11.62 -8.62 16.96
C ILE A 7 11.55 -7.31 17.74
N SER A 8 10.90 -7.32 18.91
CA SER A 8 10.77 -6.12 19.75
C SER A 8 12.09 -5.66 20.38
N THR A 9 12.95 -6.59 20.82
CA THR A 9 14.22 -6.23 21.48
C THR A 9 15.36 -5.95 20.52
N HIS A 10 15.48 -6.73 19.44
CA HIS A 10 16.63 -6.63 18.52
C HIS A 10 16.31 -5.74 17.32
N ASN A 11 15.03 -5.60 16.97
CA ASN A 11 14.52 -4.75 15.88
C ASN A 11 15.42 -4.76 14.63
N PRO A 12 15.64 -5.92 14.00
CA PRO A 12 16.56 -6.04 12.86
C PRO A 12 16.08 -5.17 11.69
N GLN A 13 16.85 -4.16 11.32
CA GLN A 13 16.42 -3.17 10.33
C GLN A 13 16.29 -3.73 8.90
N CYS A 14 17.06 -4.76 8.57
CA CYS A 14 17.14 -5.32 7.22
C CYS A 14 15.86 -6.02 6.73
N ILE A 15 14.91 -6.35 7.61
CA ILE A 15 13.67 -7.07 7.26
C ILE A 15 12.43 -6.18 7.18
N HIS A 16 12.56 -4.88 7.46
CA HIS A 16 11.41 -3.96 7.43
C HIS A 16 11.10 -3.43 6.02
N ASN A 17 12.09 -3.44 5.13
CA ASN A 17 11.91 -2.95 3.77
C ASN A 17 11.16 -3.98 2.93
N GLN A 18 10.06 -3.56 2.32
CA GLN A 18 9.40 -4.37 1.30
C GLN A 18 10.26 -4.40 0.03
N PRO A 19 10.53 -5.58 -0.56
CA PRO A 19 11.34 -5.66 -1.77
C PRO A 19 10.63 -4.98 -2.95
N SER A 20 11.42 -4.37 -3.83
CA SER A 20 10.90 -3.90 -5.13
C SER A 20 10.38 -5.08 -5.95
N ARG A 21 9.30 -4.88 -6.68
CA ARG A 21 8.75 -5.87 -7.62
C ARG A 21 9.78 -6.34 -8.65
N THR A 22 10.75 -5.47 -8.97
CA THR A 22 11.79 -5.73 -9.98
C THR A 22 12.93 -6.62 -9.49
N VAL A 23 13.08 -6.83 -8.18
CA VAL A 23 14.15 -7.66 -7.62
C VAL A 23 13.71 -9.08 -7.29
N ILE A 24 12.40 -9.34 -7.36
CA ILE A 24 11.82 -10.66 -7.14
C ILE A 24 11.96 -11.45 -8.45
N VAL A 25 12.75 -12.52 -8.40
CA VAL A 25 13.07 -13.37 -9.57
C VAL A 25 12.18 -14.60 -9.68
N SER A 26 11.41 -14.90 -8.64
CA SER A 26 10.40 -15.97 -8.68
C SER A 26 9.25 -15.61 -9.63
N PRO A 27 8.60 -16.60 -10.25
CA PRO A 27 7.33 -16.36 -10.93
C PRO A 27 6.31 -15.73 -9.96
N PRO A 28 5.54 -14.71 -10.39
CA PRO A 28 4.52 -14.08 -9.55
C PRO A 28 3.47 -15.09 -9.05
N VAL A 29 3.05 -14.96 -7.80
CA VAL A 29 2.04 -15.82 -7.17
C VAL A 29 0.99 -14.99 -6.48
N CYS A 30 -0.16 -14.84 -7.16
CA CYS A 30 -1.29 -14.14 -6.58
C CYS A 30 -1.81 -14.80 -5.29
N GLY A 31 -1.89 -14.02 -4.23
CA GLY A 31 -2.41 -14.41 -2.92
C GLY A 31 -1.33 -14.80 -1.91
N ASN A 32 -0.06 -14.53 -2.20
CA ASN A 32 1.09 -14.78 -1.30
C ASN A 32 1.41 -13.57 -0.40
N LYS A 33 0.69 -12.45 -0.55
CA LYS A 33 0.88 -11.16 0.17
C LYS A 33 2.16 -10.42 -0.18
N ILE A 34 2.79 -10.78 -1.30
CA ILE A 34 3.96 -10.11 -1.85
C ILE A 34 3.49 -9.46 -3.14
N LEU A 35 3.65 -8.14 -3.22
CA LEU A 35 3.24 -7.42 -4.41
C LEU A 35 4.30 -7.62 -5.50
N GLU A 36 3.96 -8.40 -6.53
CA GLU A 36 4.90 -8.83 -7.56
C GLU A 36 4.66 -8.14 -8.91
N GLN A 37 5.53 -8.40 -9.89
CA GLN A 37 5.39 -7.84 -11.23
C GLN A 37 4.10 -8.35 -11.90
N GLY A 38 3.33 -7.43 -12.47
CA GLY A 38 2.08 -7.77 -13.17
C GLY A 38 0.84 -7.79 -12.27
N GLU A 39 0.99 -7.70 -10.96
CA GLU A 39 -0.12 -7.55 -10.01
C GLU A 39 -0.41 -6.08 -9.75
N ASP A 40 -1.67 -5.72 -9.52
CA ASP A 40 -2.00 -4.37 -9.04
C ASP A 40 -1.94 -4.35 -7.51
N CYS A 41 -2.12 -5.52 -6.89
CA CYS A 41 -2.35 -5.73 -5.47
C CYS A 41 -2.19 -7.19 -5.05
N ASP A 42 -1.82 -7.43 -3.79
CA ASP A 42 -1.95 -8.76 -3.17
C ASP A 42 -2.31 -8.62 -1.68
N CYS A 43 -3.54 -9.03 -1.33
CA CYS A 43 -4.07 -9.05 0.04
C CYS A 43 -4.13 -10.47 0.64
N GLY A 44 -3.57 -11.47 -0.04
CA GLY A 44 -3.68 -12.87 0.29
C GLY A 44 -4.81 -13.58 -0.45
N SER A 45 -5.09 -14.83 -0.07
CA SER A 45 -6.14 -15.64 -0.67
C SER A 45 -7.55 -15.01 -0.53
N PRO A 46 -8.52 -15.39 -1.40
CA PRO A 46 -9.89 -14.89 -1.32
C PRO A 46 -10.58 -15.10 0.03
N ALA A 47 -10.19 -16.13 0.79
CA ALA A 47 -10.73 -16.39 2.12
C ALA A 47 -10.26 -15.39 3.19
N ASN A 48 -9.10 -14.76 2.99
CA ASN A 48 -8.45 -13.90 3.97
C ASN A 48 -8.47 -12.42 3.57
N CYS A 49 -8.67 -12.11 2.29
CA CYS A 49 -8.71 -10.75 1.80
C CYS A 49 -10.00 -10.05 2.17
N GLN A 50 -9.89 -8.92 2.89
CA GLN A 50 -11.03 -8.08 3.28
C GLN A 50 -11.12 -6.78 2.46
N ASP A 51 -10.20 -6.59 1.52
CA ASP A 51 -10.13 -5.39 0.68
C ASP A 51 -11.16 -5.48 -0.46
N ARG A 52 -12.12 -4.55 -0.48
CA ARG A 52 -13.20 -4.52 -1.47
C ARG A 52 -12.78 -3.88 -2.80
N CYS A 53 -11.66 -3.17 -2.80
CA CYS A 53 -11.11 -2.54 -3.99
C CYS A 53 -10.32 -3.57 -4.83
N TYR A 54 -10.08 -4.75 -4.28
CA TYR A 54 -9.27 -5.81 -4.87
C TYR A 54 -10.07 -7.05 -5.20
N ASN A 55 -9.69 -7.68 -6.31
CA ASN A 55 -10.06 -9.05 -6.62
C ASN A 55 -8.91 -9.97 -6.22
N ALA A 56 -9.03 -10.59 -5.05
CA ALA A 56 -8.02 -11.49 -4.48
C ALA A 56 -7.76 -12.74 -5.31
N ALA A 57 -8.67 -13.13 -6.22
CA ALA A 57 -8.44 -14.27 -7.10
C ALA A 57 -7.55 -13.93 -8.30
N THR A 58 -7.45 -12.64 -8.65
CA THR A 58 -6.73 -12.18 -9.85
C THR A 58 -5.60 -11.20 -9.54
N CYS A 59 -5.49 -10.72 -8.29
CA CYS A 59 -4.52 -9.70 -7.88
C CYS A 59 -4.63 -8.43 -8.72
N LYS A 60 -5.89 -8.03 -8.96
CA LYS A 60 -6.26 -6.84 -9.73
C LYS A 60 -7.21 -5.96 -8.95
N LEU A 61 -7.20 -4.66 -9.27
CA LEU A 61 -8.26 -3.76 -8.82
C LEU A 61 -9.61 -4.22 -9.40
N THR A 62 -10.67 -4.08 -8.60
CA THR A 62 -12.03 -4.30 -9.08
C THR A 62 -12.42 -3.23 -10.13
N PRO A 63 -13.36 -3.52 -11.04
CA PRO A 63 -13.79 -2.54 -12.05
C PRO A 63 -14.22 -1.22 -11.41
N GLY A 64 -13.61 -0.11 -11.86
CA GLY A 64 -13.88 1.24 -11.35
C GLY A 64 -13.03 1.68 -10.16
N SER A 65 -12.32 0.75 -9.51
CA SER A 65 -11.34 1.05 -8.46
C SER A 65 -10.06 1.63 -9.08
N GLN A 66 -9.48 2.62 -8.38
CA GLN A 66 -8.25 3.32 -8.77
C GLN A 66 -7.14 3.12 -7.74
N CYS A 67 -7.52 2.82 -6.51
CA CYS A 67 -6.63 2.63 -5.37
C CYS A 67 -7.34 1.79 -4.31
N ASN A 68 -6.62 1.52 -3.22
CA ASN A 68 -7.14 0.84 -2.03
C ASN A 68 -6.39 1.25 -0.74
N TYR A 69 -5.12 1.66 -0.87
CA TYR A 69 -4.25 2.11 0.21
C TYR A 69 -3.83 3.56 -0.02
N GLY A 70 -3.29 4.21 1.01
CA GLY A 70 -2.73 5.55 0.93
C GLY A 70 -3.68 6.65 1.42
N GLU A 71 -3.11 7.72 1.96
CA GLU A 71 -3.82 8.85 2.58
C GLU A 71 -4.74 9.58 1.57
N CYS A 72 -4.44 9.48 0.27
CA CYS A 72 -5.22 10.03 -0.83
C CYS A 72 -6.16 9.03 -1.50
N CYS A 73 -6.41 7.87 -0.90
CA CYS A 73 -7.43 6.94 -1.34
C CYS A 73 -8.67 7.02 -0.47
N ASP A 74 -9.85 6.99 -1.09
CA ASP A 74 -11.13 6.97 -0.40
C ASP A 74 -12.15 6.17 -1.20
N GLN A 75 -12.78 5.18 -0.58
CA GLN A 75 -13.75 4.29 -1.23
C GLN A 75 -13.26 3.78 -2.60
N CYS A 76 -12.02 3.30 -2.64
CA CYS A 76 -11.34 2.79 -3.84
C CYS A 76 -11.06 3.83 -4.94
N ARG A 77 -11.18 5.13 -4.66
CA ARG A 77 -11.01 6.23 -5.61
C ARG A 77 -9.98 7.22 -5.11
N PHE A 78 -9.27 7.88 -6.02
CA PHE A 78 -8.39 8.97 -5.61
C PHE A 78 -9.22 10.12 -5.05
N LYS A 79 -8.81 10.64 -3.89
CA LYS A 79 -9.35 11.89 -3.34
C LYS A 79 -9.10 13.02 -4.34
N LYS A 80 -10.00 14.01 -4.36
CA LYS A 80 -9.89 15.14 -5.29
C LYS A 80 -8.56 15.89 -5.11
N ALA A 81 -8.04 16.44 -6.20
CA ALA A 81 -6.87 17.31 -6.15
C ALA A 81 -7.11 18.47 -5.18
N GLY A 82 -6.12 18.79 -4.34
CA GLY A 82 -6.25 19.82 -3.31
C GLY A 82 -6.91 19.36 -2.00
N THR A 83 -7.23 18.07 -1.86
CA THR A 83 -7.66 17.52 -0.56
C THR A 83 -6.44 17.41 0.37
N VAL A 84 -6.50 17.99 1.57
CA VAL A 84 -5.42 17.84 2.57
C VAL A 84 -5.27 16.37 2.96
N CYS A 85 -4.06 15.83 2.83
CA CYS A 85 -3.73 14.46 3.23
C CYS A 85 -2.77 14.41 4.42
N ARG A 86 -1.94 15.43 4.62
CA ARG A 86 -1.10 15.59 5.81
C ARG A 86 -1.18 17.02 6.30
N ILE A 87 -1.58 17.17 7.56
CA ILE A 87 -1.61 18.48 8.22
C ILE A 87 -0.16 18.85 8.57
N ALA A 88 0.21 20.09 8.26
CA ALA A 88 1.52 20.64 8.58
C ALA A 88 1.83 20.60 10.08
N ARG A 89 3.12 20.61 10.41
CA ARG A 89 3.61 20.83 11.78
C ARG A 89 4.42 22.13 11.83
N GLY A 90 4.05 23.06 12.69
CA GLY A 90 4.74 24.35 12.79
C GLY A 90 4.49 25.23 11.55
N ASP A 91 5.55 25.79 10.99
CA ASP A 91 5.48 26.80 9.91
C ASP A 91 5.47 26.19 8.48
N TRP A 92 5.27 24.88 8.37
CA TRP A 92 5.22 24.17 7.10
C TRP A 92 3.85 24.32 6.44
N ASN A 93 3.76 24.07 5.14
CA ASN A 93 2.46 24.00 4.44
C ASN A 93 1.83 22.61 4.62
N ASP A 94 0.51 22.51 4.46
CA ASP A 94 -0.14 21.19 4.38
C ASP A 94 0.28 20.46 3.10
N ASP A 95 0.25 19.12 3.11
CA ASP A 95 0.36 18.33 1.90
C ASP A 95 -1.03 18.00 1.33
N TYR A 96 -1.12 18.04 0.00
CA TYR A 96 -2.36 17.90 -0.72
C TYR A 96 -2.33 16.76 -1.73
N CYS A 97 -3.44 16.03 -1.82
CA CYS A 97 -3.66 15.03 -2.85
C CYS A 97 -3.60 15.64 -4.24
N THR A 98 -3.02 14.89 -5.18
CA THR A 98 -2.90 15.32 -6.59
C THR A 98 -4.14 14.98 -7.43
N GLY A 99 -5.06 14.15 -6.91
CA GLY A 99 -6.19 13.59 -7.65
C GLY A 99 -5.82 12.48 -8.63
N LYS A 100 -4.55 12.09 -8.70
CA LYS A 100 -4.01 11.12 -9.66
C LYS A 100 -3.20 10.00 -9.02
N SER A 101 -2.92 10.12 -7.72
CA SER A 101 -2.22 9.12 -6.92
C SER A 101 -2.96 8.95 -5.60
N SER A 102 -2.82 7.76 -5.03
CA SER A 102 -3.27 7.44 -3.69
C SER A 102 -2.27 7.83 -2.61
N ASP A 103 -1.02 8.07 -2.99
CA ASP A 103 0.01 8.53 -2.08
C ASP A 103 -0.11 10.03 -1.85
N CYS A 104 0.03 10.44 -0.59
CA CYS A 104 0.18 11.85 -0.25
C CYS A 104 1.63 12.28 -0.56
N PRO A 105 1.84 13.27 -1.43
CA PRO A 105 3.18 13.78 -1.69
C PRO A 105 3.81 14.32 -0.41
N TRP A 106 5.14 14.40 -0.42
CA TRP A 106 5.92 15.05 0.64
C TRP A 106 6.53 16.32 0.06
N ASN A 107 5.93 17.48 0.33
CA ASN A 107 6.34 18.76 -0.26
C ASN A 107 7.20 19.59 0.71
N HIS A 108 8.10 18.93 1.43
CA HIS A 108 8.88 19.46 2.54
C HIS A 108 10.37 19.25 2.29
#